data_AF-A0A3S4ZWJ9-F1
#
_entry.id   AF-A0A3S4ZWJ9-F1
#
_cell.length_a   1.000
_cell.length_b   1.000
_cell.length_c   1.000
_cell.angle_alpha   90.00
_cell.angle_beta   90.00
_cell.angle_gamma   90.00
#
_symmetry.space_group_name_H-M   'P 1'
#
loop_
_entity.id
_entity.type
_entity.pdbx_description
1 polymer ?
#
loop_
_entity_poly.entity_id
_entity_poly.type
_entity_poly.pdbx_seq_one_letter_code
_entity_poly.pdbx_strand_id
1 'polypeptide(L)'
;ALHIDSFYCESESLSSLYTLRLATAFSSCIRELFSFRSSSTKNRDGISSAIAYPIRLHIDCAHGVGALVFAKLNGYLIETGCPLNFCLHNTLTERKELLNHRCGADYIKVCLLSNCKGH
;
A
#
# COMPACT_ATOMS: atom_id res chain seq x y z
N ALA A 1 33.92 23.60 15.41
CA ALA A 1 33.12 22.49 14.84
C ALA A 1 31.78 22.50 15.57
N LEU A 2 30.78 23.18 15.02
CA LEU A 2 29.47 23.40 15.63
C LEU A 2 28.40 22.76 14.73
N HIS A 3 27.50 22.01 15.37
CA HIS A 3 26.09 21.81 14.97
C HIS A 3 25.80 21.36 13.54
N ILE A 4 26.06 20.09 13.22
CA ILE A 4 25.39 19.42 12.08
C ILE A 4 24.48 18.28 12.55
N ASP A 5 24.71 17.72 13.75
CA ASP A 5 23.97 16.54 14.22
C ASP A 5 22.54 16.82 14.72
N SER A 6 22.18 18.07 15.07
CA SER A 6 20.82 18.35 15.55
C SER A 6 19.78 18.58 14.44
N PHE A 7 20.22 18.90 13.22
CA PHE A 7 19.29 19.16 12.10
C PHE A 7 18.74 17.86 11.50
N TYR A 8 19.53 16.78 11.55
CA TYR A 8 19.11 15.47 11.07
C TYR A 8 18.04 14.82 11.97
N CYS A 9 18.15 15.01 13.30
CA CYS A 9 17.21 14.43 14.27
C CYS A 9 15.80 15.05 14.17
N GLU A 10 15.67 16.36 13.94
CA GLU A 10 14.35 17.00 13.79
C GLU A 10 13.65 16.62 12.46
N SER A 11 14.43 16.40 11.40
CA SER A 11 13.90 16.07 10.07
C SER A 11 13.20 14.70 10.00
N GLU A 12 13.70 13.71 10.76
CA GLU A 12 13.07 12.40 10.88
C GLU A 12 11.72 12.48 11.61
N SER A 13 11.60 13.39 12.58
CA SER A 13 10.37 13.59 13.35
C SER A 13 9.23 14.16 12.49
N LEU A 14 9.54 15.13 11.64
CA LEU A 14 8.56 15.77 10.75
C LEU A 14 8.12 14.84 9.61
N SER A 15 9.06 14.14 8.98
CA SER A 15 8.75 13.15 7.94
C SER A 15 7.85 12.03 8.49
N SER A 16 8.14 11.55 9.70
CA SER A 16 7.33 10.54 10.39
C SER A 16 5.94 11.07 10.73
N LEU A 17 5.84 12.31 11.21
CA LEU A 17 4.55 12.95 11.50
C LEU A 17 3.68 13.10 10.25
N TYR A 18 4.25 13.55 9.12
CA TYR A 18 3.51 13.66 7.86
C TYR A 18 3.07 12.29 7.34
N THR A 19 3.93 11.27 7.45
CA THR A 19 3.61 9.91 7.03
C THR A 19 2.46 9.34 7.86
N LEU A 20 2.51 9.53 9.18
CA LEU A 20 1.44 9.10 10.08
C LEU A 20 0.12 9.83 9.79
N ARG A 21 0.16 11.15 9.56
CA ARG A 21 -1.03 11.93 9.19
C ARG A 21 -1.64 11.44 7.88
N LEU A 22 -0.82 11.20 6.86
CA LEU A 22 -1.26 10.66 5.58
C LEU A 22 -1.90 9.28 5.76
N ALA A 23 -1.22 8.37 6.46
CA ALA A 23 -1.74 7.02 6.70
C ALA A 23 -3.04 7.03 7.51
N THR A 24 -3.16 7.92 8.49
CA THR A 24 -4.39 8.09 9.29
C THR A 24 -5.55 8.57 8.43
N ALA A 25 -5.33 9.64 7.65
CA ALA A 25 -6.35 10.19 6.76
C ALA A 25 -6.80 9.16 5.70
N PHE A 26 -5.83 8.49 5.07
CA PHE A 26 -6.09 7.44 4.09
C PHE A 26 -6.90 6.29 4.71
N SER A 27 -6.50 5.81 5.89
CA SER A 27 -7.18 4.71 6.58
C SER A 27 -8.61 5.07 6.96
N SER A 28 -8.85 6.31 7.40
CA SER A 28 -10.21 6.80 7.68
C SER A 28 -11.09 6.81 6.43
N CYS A 29 -10.60 7.34 5.31
CA CYS A 29 -11.34 7.31 4.04
C CYS A 29 -11.64 5.88 3.57
N ILE A 30 -10.67 4.97 3.70
CA ILE A 30 -10.84 3.55 3.35
C ILE A 30 -11.91 2.90 4.24
N ARG A 31 -11.86 3.14 5.56
CA ARG A 31 -12.88 2.64 6.49
C ARG A 31 -14.27 3.17 6.13
N GLU A 32 -14.40 4.44 5.82
CA GLU A 32 -15.68 5.04 5.39
C GLU A 32 -16.21 4.37 4.12
N LEU A 33 -15.36 4.18 3.11
CA LEU A 33 -15.72 3.52 1.85
C LEU A 33 -16.27 2.10 2.09
N PHE A 34 -15.63 1.32 2.97
CA PHE A 34 -16.05 -0.05 3.26
C PHE A 34 -17.22 -0.14 4.26
N SER A 35 -17.36 0.83 5.15
CA SER A 35 -18.52 0.96 6.05
C SER A 35 -19.78 1.34 5.27
N PHE A 36 -19.67 2.21 4.27
CA PHE A 36 -20.76 2.56 3.36
C PHE A 36 -21.29 1.34 2.63
N ARG A 37 -20.40 0.50 2.09
CA ARG A 37 -20.76 -0.76 1.41
C ARG A 37 -21.48 -1.77 2.30
N SER A 38 -21.08 -1.87 3.57
CA SER A 38 -21.72 -2.76 4.55
C SER A 38 -23.11 -2.26 4.96
N SER A 39 -23.36 -0.96 4.84
CA SER A 39 -24.66 -0.34 5.17
C SER A 39 -25.71 -0.57 4.08
N SER A 40 -25.29 -0.64 2.81
CA SER A 40 -26.18 -0.90 1.66
C SER A 40 -26.60 -2.36 1.48
N THR A 41 -26.06 -3.29 2.28
CA THR A 41 -26.31 -4.74 2.17
C THR A 41 -26.98 -5.35 3.40
N LYS A 42 -27.66 -4.55 4.24
CA LYS A 42 -28.51 -5.08 5.33
C LYS A 42 -29.72 -5.83 4.77
N ASN A 43 -29.56 -7.13 4.53
CA ASN A 43 -30.67 -8.09 4.49
C ASN A 43 -31.20 -8.33 5.91
N ARG A 44 -32.49 -8.67 5.99
CA ARG A 44 -33.41 -8.64 7.15
C ARG A 44 -33.09 -9.56 8.34
N ASP A 45 -31.99 -10.29 8.34
CA ASP A 45 -31.74 -11.32 9.36
C ASP A 45 -30.62 -10.85 10.29
N GLY A 46 -30.99 -10.40 11.49
CA GLY A 46 -30.17 -9.68 12.47
C GLY A 46 -28.99 -10.44 13.09
N ILE A 47 -28.12 -11.03 12.27
CA ILE A 47 -26.83 -11.58 12.68
C ILE A 47 -25.74 -10.64 12.18
N SER A 48 -25.30 -9.73 13.05
CA SER A 48 -24.12 -8.89 12.81
C SER A 48 -22.85 -9.73 13.02
N SER A 49 -22.46 -10.49 12.00
CA SER A 49 -21.20 -11.25 11.98
C SER A 49 -20.43 -10.96 10.70
N ALA A 50 -20.09 -9.69 10.48
CA ALA A 50 -19.03 -9.37 9.53
C ALA A 50 -17.74 -9.16 10.32
N ILE A 51 -17.05 -10.26 10.65
CA ILE A 51 -15.59 -10.17 10.82
C ILE A 51 -15.09 -9.75 9.45
N ALA A 52 -14.92 -8.44 9.26
CA ALA A 52 -14.43 -7.87 8.02
C ALA A 52 -12.97 -8.29 7.88
N TYR A 53 -12.74 -9.41 7.20
CA TYR A 53 -11.39 -9.84 6.85
C TYR A 53 -10.67 -8.69 6.14
N PRO A 54 -9.39 -8.44 6.46
CA PRO A 54 -8.65 -7.37 5.82
C PRO A 54 -8.60 -7.64 4.31
N ILE A 55 -8.95 -6.61 3.54
CA ILE A 55 -8.86 -6.59 2.08
C ILE A 55 -7.39 -6.68 1.71
N ARG A 56 -7.04 -7.71 0.95
CA ARG A 56 -5.66 -7.94 0.51
C ARG A 56 -5.47 -7.34 -0.87
N LEU A 57 -4.63 -6.31 -0.96
CA LEU A 57 -4.21 -5.74 -2.23
C LEU A 57 -2.82 -6.27 -2.58
N HIS A 58 -2.75 -7.06 -3.64
CA HIS A 58 -1.49 -7.59 -4.16
C HIS A 58 -0.82 -6.53 -5.04
N ILE A 59 0.43 -6.19 -4.74
CA ILE A 59 1.17 -5.13 -5.44
C ILE A 59 2.45 -5.74 -5.99
N ASP A 60 2.63 -5.66 -7.31
CA ASP A 60 3.91 -5.90 -7.97
C ASP A 60 4.77 -4.63 -7.89
N CYS A 61 5.86 -4.69 -7.13
CA CYS A 61 6.73 -3.54 -6.91
C CYS A 61 7.87 -3.43 -7.93
N ALA A 62 7.92 -4.31 -8.93
CA ALA A 62 8.90 -4.27 -10.02
C ALA A 62 10.38 -4.28 -9.59
N HIS A 63 10.67 -4.74 -8.37
CA HIS A 63 11.96 -4.63 -7.69
C HIS A 63 12.46 -3.18 -7.52
N GLY A 64 11.56 -2.20 -7.66
CA GLY A 64 11.87 -0.78 -7.51
C GLY A 64 11.74 -0.28 -6.08
N VAL A 65 12.22 0.94 -5.85
CA VAL A 65 12.19 1.63 -4.54
C VAL A 65 10.78 1.77 -3.95
N GLY A 66 9.73 1.67 -4.78
CA GLY A 66 8.34 1.64 -4.32
C GLY A 66 8.05 0.50 -3.33
N ALA A 67 8.78 -0.62 -3.39
CA ALA A 67 8.64 -1.73 -2.44
C ALA A 67 8.88 -1.29 -0.99
N LEU A 68 9.90 -0.46 -0.75
CA LEU A 68 10.25 0.05 0.58
C LEU A 68 9.18 1.02 1.10
N VAL A 69 8.69 1.89 0.22
CA VAL A 69 7.65 2.87 0.52
C VAL A 69 6.34 2.15 0.88
N PHE A 70 5.93 1.18 0.08
CA PHE A 70 4.73 0.39 0.36
C PHE A 70 4.85 -0.45 1.62
N ALA A 71 6.03 -1.00 1.93
CA ALA A 71 6.25 -1.75 3.18
C ALA A 71 6.07 -0.83 4.40
N LYS A 72 6.67 0.37 4.37
CA LYS A 72 6.52 1.37 5.42
C LYS A 72 5.07 1.82 5.58
N LEU A 73 4.39 2.13 4.47
CA LEU A 73 2.98 2.51 4.48
C LEU A 73 2.11 1.38 5.04
N ASN A 74 2.34 0.13 4.64
CA ASN A 74 1.57 -1.02 5.14
C ASN A 74 1.67 -1.14 6.67
N GLY A 75 2.85 -0.90 7.25
CA GLY A 75 3.05 -0.83 8.70
C GLY A 75 2.10 0.18 9.35
N TYR A 76 2.08 1.43 8.87
CA TYR A 76 1.17 2.45 9.40
C TYR A 76 -0.32 2.12 9.18
N LEU A 77 -0.68 1.51 8.05
CA LEU A 77 -2.07 1.08 7.82
C LEU A 77 -2.50 0.03 8.84
N ILE A 78 -1.63 -0.94 9.15
CA ILE A 78 -1.89 -1.97 10.17
C ILE A 78 -2.03 -1.32 11.56
N GLU A 79 -1.09 -0.46 11.94
CA GLU A 79 -1.10 0.24 13.24
C GLU A 79 -2.36 1.07 13.45
N THR A 80 -2.86 1.71 12.39
CA THR A 80 -4.08 2.51 12.44
C THR A 80 -5.35 1.68 12.37
N GLY A 81 -5.28 0.35 12.26
CA GLY A 81 -6.45 -0.53 12.12
C GLY A 81 -7.18 -0.35 10.79
N CYS A 82 -6.44 -0.06 9.71
CA CYS A 82 -6.98 -0.01 8.37
C CYS A 82 -7.41 -1.41 7.92
N PRO A 83 -8.59 -1.57 7.28
CA PRO A 83 -9.02 -2.87 6.76
C PRO A 83 -8.27 -3.27 5.48
N LEU A 84 -7.32 -2.47 4.98
CA LEU A 84 -6.53 -2.76 3.79
C LEU A 84 -5.14 -3.26 4.18
N ASN A 85 -4.71 -4.39 3.63
CA ASN A 85 -3.38 -4.96 3.82
C ASN A 85 -2.70 -5.16 2.46
N PHE A 86 -1.46 -4.70 2.33
CA PHE A 86 -0.66 -4.89 1.12
C PHE A 86 0.09 -6.22 1.16
N CYS A 87 -0.05 -7.00 0.08
CA CYS A 87 0.76 -8.18 -0.20
C CYS A 87 1.76 -7.81 -1.30
N LEU A 88 3.00 -7.49 -0.91
CA LEU A 88 4.02 -6.99 -1.83
C LEU A 88 4.77 -8.14 -2.51
N HIS A 89 4.96 -8.02 -3.82
CA HIS A 89 5.70 -8.97 -4.66
C HIS A 89 6.83 -8.22 -5.39
N ASN A 90 7.85 -8.96 -5.83
CA ASN A 90 8.99 -8.40 -6.57
C ASN A 90 9.63 -7.22 -5.82
N THR A 91 10.21 -7.48 -4.65
CA THR A 91 10.65 -6.45 -3.69
C THR A 91 12.17 -6.35 -3.51
N LEU A 92 12.96 -7.12 -4.28
CA LEU A 92 14.43 -7.16 -4.17
C LEU A 92 15.10 -5.89 -4.74
N THR A 93 15.08 -4.78 -3.99
CA THR A 93 15.58 -3.45 -4.43
C THR A 93 17.08 -3.37 -4.64
N GLU A 94 17.85 -4.22 -3.98
CA GLU A 94 19.32 -4.23 -4.08
C GLU A 94 19.82 -4.94 -5.36
N ARG A 95 18.94 -5.69 -6.03
CA ARG A 95 19.26 -6.44 -7.25
C ARG A 95 18.86 -5.65 -8.50
N LYS A 96 19.77 -4.78 -8.96
CA LYS A 96 19.55 -3.90 -10.11
C LYS A 96 19.14 -4.66 -11.37
N GLU A 97 19.66 -5.87 -11.56
CA GLU A 97 19.34 -6.75 -12.69
C GLU A 97 17.89 -7.23 -12.71
N LEU A 98 17.19 -7.17 -11.57
CA LEU A 98 15.78 -7.55 -11.45
C LEU A 98 14.82 -6.38 -11.64
N LEU A 99 15.30 -5.13 -11.65
CA LEU A 99 14.46 -3.94 -11.80
C LEU A 99 13.69 -3.99 -13.12
N ASN A 100 12.35 -4.00 -13.03
CA ASN A 100 11.43 -4.18 -14.16
C ASN A 100 11.68 -5.47 -14.99
N HIS A 101 12.40 -6.45 -14.44
CA HIS A 101 12.68 -7.70 -15.14
C HIS A 101 11.44 -8.60 -15.11
N ARG A 102 10.73 -8.68 -16.24
CA ARG A 102 9.52 -9.51 -16.40
C ARG A 102 8.42 -9.21 -15.37
N CYS A 103 8.35 -7.98 -14.89
CA CYS A 103 7.40 -7.49 -13.90
C CYS A 103 7.21 -5.97 -14.04
N GLY A 104 6.28 -5.41 -13.28
CA GLY A 104 6.00 -3.98 -13.26
C GLY A 104 5.01 -3.52 -14.32
N ALA A 105 4.60 -2.26 -14.20
CA ALA A 105 3.50 -1.70 -14.97
C ALA A 105 3.73 -1.78 -16.49
N ASP A 106 4.93 -1.42 -16.95
CA ASP A 106 5.27 -1.41 -18.38
C ASP A 106 5.27 -2.83 -18.96
N TYR A 107 5.87 -3.79 -18.25
CA TYR A 107 5.87 -5.18 -18.68
C TYR A 107 4.45 -5.73 -18.80
N ILE A 108 3.61 -5.54 -17.77
CA ILE A 108 2.22 -5.99 -17.79
C ILE A 108 1.44 -5.30 -18.90
N LYS A 109 1.61 -3.98 -19.07
CA LYS A 109 0.92 -3.22 -20.12
C LYS A 109 1.26 -3.77 -21.50
N VAL A 110 2.55 -3.97 -21.78
CA VAL A 110 3.01 -4.51 -23.07
C VAL A 110 2.54 -5.95 -23.25
N CYS A 111 2.73 -6.84 -22.27
CA CYS A 111 2.31 -8.23 -22.38
C CYS A 111 0.80 -8.39 -22.59
N LEU A 112 -0.02 -7.60 -21.90
CA LEU A 112 -1.47 -7.59 -22.11
C LEU A 112 -1.82 -7.11 -23.53
N LEU A 113 -1.17 -6.06 -24.03
CA LEU A 113 -1.39 -5.57 -25.39
C LEU A 113 -0.88 -6.53 -26.48
N SER A 114 0.24 -7.21 -26.23
CA SER A 114 0.81 -8.20 -27.14
C SER A 114 -0.09 -9.44 -27.25
N ASN A 115 -0.71 -9.86 -26.14
CA ASN A 115 -1.69 -10.96 -26.14
C ASN A 115 -3.03 -10.57 -26.80
N CYS A 116 -3.29 -9.28 -27.02
CA CYS A 116 -4.45 -8.81 -27.79
C CYS A 116 -4.21 -8.72 -29.31
N LYS A 117 -2.99 -9.02 -29.82
CA LYS A 117 -2.68 -9.00 -31.26
C LYS A 117 -2.84 -10.34 -31.99
N GLY A 118 -3.54 -11.30 -31.37
CA GLY A 118 -3.95 -12.55 -32.00
C GLY A 118 -5.44 -12.58 -32.29
N HIS A 119 -5.90 -11.82 -33.30
CA HIS A 119 -7.12 -12.06 -34.05
C HIS A 119 -7.05 -11.34 -35.41
#